data_AF-A0A2M7E6X6-F1
#
_entry.id   AF-A0A2M7E6X6-F1
#
_cell.length_a   1.000
_cell.length_b   1.000
_cell.length_c   1.000
_cell.angle_alpha   90.00
_cell.angle_beta   90.00
_cell.angle_gamma   90.00
#
_symmetry.space_group_name_H-M   'P 1'
#
loop_
_entity.id
_entity.type
_entity.pdbx_description
1 polymer ?
#
loop_
_entity_poly.entity_id
_entity_poly.type
_entity_poly.pdbx_seq_one_letter_code
_entity_poly.pdbx_strand_id
1 'polypeptide(L)'
;LITLRAISAVLLIFPMIGTMKFDTTIKALQRLKVPNKFVQMIMFTYRYVFVFMEEARRMFTAADARIFKKGTNIRTLRITSNLVGMLFIHSFERTQNIYNSMVSRGYTGYLKTLDEFRVCGKDFLKAFSIVVIALILTIAGRIL
;
A
#
# COMPACT_ATOMS: atom_id res chain seq x y z
N LEU A 1 1.27 3.82 32.47
CA LEU A 1 1.37 4.97 31.53
C LEU A 1 1.77 4.58 30.09
N ILE A 2 2.91 3.91 29.86
CA ILE A 2 3.42 3.61 28.50
C ILE A 2 2.50 2.62 27.75
N THR A 3 2.06 1.56 28.42
CA THR A 3 1.14 0.54 27.85
C THR A 3 -0.21 1.11 27.44
N LEU A 4 -0.78 2.00 28.26
CA LEU A 4 -2.06 2.67 27.98
C LEU A 4 -1.97 3.60 26.77
N ARG A 5 -0.87 4.36 26.65
CA ARG A 5 -0.59 5.18 25.46
C ARG A 5 -0.47 4.33 24.20
N ALA A 6 0.24 3.21 24.27
CA ALA A 6 0.38 2.28 23.15
C ALA A 6 -0.98 1.73 22.70
N ILE A 7 -1.82 1.26 23.64
CA ILE A 7 -3.16 0.73 23.33
C ILE A 7 -4.05 1.82 22.72
N SER A 8 -4.00 3.06 23.24
CA SER A 8 -4.78 4.18 22.69
C SER A 8 -4.39 4.51 21.23
N ALA A 9 -3.09 4.49 20.91
CA ALA A 9 -2.61 4.74 19.55
C ALA A 9 -3.07 3.64 18.59
N VAL A 10 -2.96 2.37 18.99
CA VAL A 10 -3.41 1.23 18.17
C VAL A 10 -4.92 1.30 17.91
N LEU A 11 -5.73 1.59 18.94
CA LEU A 11 -7.18 1.70 18.81
C LEU A 11 -7.64 2.83 17.90
N LEU A 12 -6.86 3.92 17.78
CA LEU A 12 -7.17 5.01 16.86
C LEU A 12 -6.76 4.69 15.43
N ILE A 13 -5.57 4.10 15.25
CA ILE A 13 -5.02 3.84 13.92
C ILE A 13 -5.77 2.72 13.19
N PHE A 14 -6.15 1.65 13.90
CA PHE A 14 -6.75 0.46 13.29
C PHE A 14 -8.08 0.73 12.52
N PRO A 15 -9.08 1.42 13.10
CA PRO A 15 -10.31 1.74 12.38
C PRO A 15 -10.09 2.81 11.29
N MET A 16 -9.12 3.72 11.44
CA MET A 16 -8.79 4.67 10.38
C MET A 16 -8.26 3.95 9.13
N ILE A 17 -7.33 3.01 9.29
CA ILE A 17 -6.80 2.22 8.17
C ILE A 17 -7.90 1.32 7.59
N GLY A 18 -8.73 0.71 8.44
CA GLY A 18 -9.77 -0.23 8.00
C GLY A 18 -10.97 0.41 7.28
N THR A 19 -11.25 1.70 7.51
CA THR A 19 -12.43 2.38 6.94
C THR A 19 -12.11 3.29 5.75
N MET A 20 -10.85 3.69 5.55
CA MET A 20 -10.43 4.49 4.40
C MET A 20 -10.14 3.61 3.19
N LYS A 21 -10.70 3.98 2.02
CA LYS A 21 -10.27 3.41 0.75
C LYS A 21 -8.91 4.00 0.37
N PHE A 22 -7.98 3.18 -0.08
CA PHE A 22 -6.65 3.64 -0.49
C PHE A 22 -6.71 4.78 -1.52
N ASP A 23 -7.63 4.71 -2.48
CA ASP A 23 -7.86 5.76 -3.48
C ASP A 23 -8.21 7.11 -2.85
N THR A 24 -8.98 7.12 -1.77
CA THR A 24 -9.34 8.35 -1.04
C THR A 24 -8.15 8.94 -0.30
N THR A 25 -7.28 8.10 0.26
CA THR A 25 -6.06 8.53 0.96
C THR A 25 -5.06 9.18 0.00
N ILE A 26 -4.88 8.62 -1.20
CA ILE A 26 -3.97 9.18 -2.22
C ILE A 26 -4.46 10.56 -2.71
N LYS A 27 -5.78 10.74 -2.86
CA LYS A 27 -6.36 12.05 -3.19
C LYS A 27 -6.19 13.06 -2.07
N ALA A 28 -6.35 12.64 -0.81
CA ALA A 28 -6.08 13.51 0.34
C ALA A 28 -4.61 13.97 0.35
N LEU A 29 -3.67 13.09 0.00
CA LEU A 29 -2.25 13.42 -0.19
C LEU A 29 -2.02 14.47 -1.29
N GLN A 30 -2.76 14.36 -2.40
CA GLN A 30 -2.69 15.34 -3.50
C GLN A 30 -3.21 16.72 -3.05
N ARG A 31 -4.26 16.78 -2.22
CA ARG A 31 -4.75 18.04 -1.62
C ARG A 31 -3.79 18.61 -0.56
N LEU A 32 -2.99 17.76 0.09
CA LEU A 32 -1.96 18.18 1.04
C LEU A 32 -0.71 18.81 0.36
N LYS A 33 -0.81 19.14 -0.94
CA LYS A 33 0.27 19.71 -1.77
C LYS A 33 1.52 18.82 -1.90
N VAL A 34 1.40 17.50 -1.72
CA VAL A 34 2.50 16.58 -2.05
C VAL A 34 2.80 16.65 -3.56
N PRO A 35 4.07 16.66 -3.99
CA PRO A 35 4.40 16.73 -5.41
C PRO A 35 3.78 15.56 -6.17
N ASN A 36 3.15 15.84 -7.32
CA ASN A 36 2.42 14.84 -8.11
C ASN A 36 3.26 13.60 -8.45
N LYS A 37 4.59 13.72 -8.57
CA LYS A 37 5.50 12.59 -8.82
C LYS A 37 5.45 11.55 -7.69
N PHE A 38 5.40 11.98 -6.43
CA PHE A 38 5.32 11.07 -5.28
C PHE A 38 3.96 10.36 -5.22
N VAL A 39 2.88 11.10 -5.46
CA VAL A 39 1.52 10.55 -5.50
C VAL A 39 1.42 9.44 -6.56
N GLN A 40 1.95 9.70 -7.75
CA GLN A 40 2.01 8.72 -8.85
C GLN A 40 2.84 7.49 -8.48
N MET A 41 4.00 7.68 -7.85
CA MET A 41 4.85 6.58 -7.41
C MET A 41 4.11 5.67 -6.42
N ILE A 42 3.44 6.25 -5.42
CA ILE A 42 2.67 5.49 -4.43
C ILE A 42 1.50 4.75 -5.09
N MET A 43 0.78 5.40 -6.02
CA MET A 43 -0.34 4.79 -6.74
C MET A 43 0.12 3.56 -7.54
N PHE A 44 1.24 3.67 -8.24
CA PHE A 44 1.82 2.54 -8.97
C PHE A 44 2.30 1.43 -8.05
N THR A 45 3.01 1.76 -6.97
CA THR A 45 3.45 0.78 -5.97
C THR A 45 2.26 -0.02 -5.44
N TYR A 46 1.18 0.64 -5.04
CA TYR A 46 -0.03 -0.04 -4.55
C TYR A 46 -0.68 -0.91 -5.62
N ARG A 47 -0.82 -0.42 -6.85
CA ARG A 47 -1.43 -1.20 -7.93
C ARG A 47 -0.60 -2.45 -8.27
N TYR A 48 0.73 -2.31 -8.34
CA TYR A 48 1.61 -3.35 -8.84
C TYR A 48 2.10 -4.31 -7.76
N VAL A 49 2.05 -3.97 -6.47
CA VAL A 49 2.42 -4.92 -5.40
C VAL A 49 1.57 -6.19 -5.45
N PHE A 50 0.28 -6.07 -5.74
CA PHE A 50 -0.62 -7.23 -5.87
C PHE A 50 -0.28 -8.08 -7.09
N VAL A 51 0.07 -7.44 -8.21
CA VAL A 51 0.47 -8.13 -9.45
C VAL A 51 1.76 -8.91 -9.22
N PHE A 52 2.78 -8.28 -8.63
CA PHE A 52 4.05 -8.93 -8.35
C PHE A 52 3.93 -10.01 -7.27
N MET A 53 3.04 -9.83 -6.29
CA MET A 53 2.75 -10.88 -5.29
C MET A 53 2.11 -12.10 -5.94
N GLU A 54 1.20 -11.91 -6.90
CA GLU A 54 0.59 -13.01 -7.64
C GLU A 54 1.61 -13.71 -8.54
N GLU A 55 2.47 -12.95 -9.23
CA GLU A 55 3.55 -13.49 -10.05
C GLU A 55 4.56 -14.29 -9.21
N ALA A 56 4.99 -13.73 -8.07
CA ALA A 56 5.84 -14.42 -7.11
C ALA A 56 5.19 -15.72 -6.65
N ARG A 57 3.91 -15.69 -6.27
CA ARG A 57 3.17 -16.89 -5.84
C ARG A 57 3.17 -17.96 -6.94
N ARG A 58 2.92 -17.59 -8.20
CA ARG A 58 2.96 -18.53 -9.33
C ARG A 58 4.36 -19.13 -9.51
N MET A 59 5.41 -18.33 -9.43
CA MET A 59 6.80 -18.79 -9.51
C MET A 59 7.14 -19.77 -8.37
N PHE A 60 6.75 -19.46 -7.14
CA PHE A 60 6.97 -20.35 -5.99
C PHE A 60 6.20 -21.66 -6.12
N THR A 61 4.93 -21.62 -6.56
CA THR A 61 4.14 -22.84 -6.80
C THR A 61 4.75 -23.71 -7.90
N ALA A 62 5.24 -23.11 -8.99
CA ALA A 62 5.92 -23.84 -10.06
C ALA A 62 7.25 -24.47 -9.60
N ALA A 63 7.99 -23.78 -8.72
CA ALA A 63 9.21 -24.30 -8.11
C ALA A 63 8.90 -25.49 -7.18
N ASP A 64 7.90 -25.35 -6.30
CA ASP A 64 7.41 -26.40 -5.39
C ASP A 64 7.03 -27.68 -6.18
N ALA A 65 6.40 -27.53 -7.35
CA ALA A 65 5.95 -28.65 -8.18
C ALA A 65 7.08 -29.45 -8.87
N ARG A 66 8.27 -28.88 -9.08
CA ARG A 66 9.35 -29.56 -9.81
C ARG A 66 10.18 -30.47 -8.91
N ILE A 67 10.88 -29.91 -7.92
CA ILE A 67 11.79 -30.63 -7.00
C ILE A 67 12.01 -29.84 -5.68
N PHE A 68 11.46 -28.64 -5.54
CA PHE A 68 11.77 -27.76 -4.41
C PHE A 68 11.04 -28.21 -3.14
N LYS A 69 11.80 -28.79 -2.18
CA LYS A 69 11.35 -28.95 -0.80
C LYS A 69 11.83 -27.75 0.03
N LYS A 70 10.89 -27.00 0.59
CA LYS A 70 11.19 -25.89 1.53
C LYS A 70 11.91 -26.47 2.76
N GLY A 71 13.13 -26.01 2.99
CA GLY A 71 13.94 -26.37 4.16
C GLY A 71 15.07 -25.36 4.38
N THR A 72 15.73 -25.37 5.54
CA THR A 72 16.73 -24.35 5.93
C THR A 72 18.13 -24.64 5.38
N ASN A 73 18.23 -25.08 4.12
CA ASN A 73 19.49 -25.46 3.48
C ASN A 73 20.00 -24.36 2.54
N ILE A 74 21.31 -24.32 2.32
CA ILE A 74 21.97 -23.41 1.35
C ILE A 74 21.38 -23.58 -0.07
N ARG A 75 21.02 -24.81 -0.45
CA ARG A 75 20.33 -25.10 -1.71
C ARG A 75 18.98 -24.37 -1.80
N THR A 76 18.21 -24.34 -0.72
CA THR A 76 16.92 -23.64 -0.67
C THR A 76 17.13 -22.14 -0.85
N LEU A 77 18.11 -21.57 -0.13
CA LEU A 77 18.44 -20.15 -0.25
C LEU A 77 18.84 -19.78 -1.68
N ARG A 78 19.65 -20.61 -2.34
CA ARG A 78 20.07 -20.39 -3.73
C ARG A 78 18.88 -20.40 -4.70
N ILE A 79 17.94 -21.32 -4.52
CA ILE A 79 16.74 -21.41 -5.36
C ILE A 79 15.83 -20.19 -5.11
N THR A 80 15.55 -19.85 -3.85
CA THR A 80 14.75 -18.67 -3.50
C THR A 80 15.37 -17.38 -4.04
N SER A 81 16.69 -17.24 -3.95
CA SER A 81 17.41 -16.07 -4.49
C SER A 81 17.27 -15.99 -6.01
N ASN A 82 17.31 -17.13 -6.71
CA ASN A 82 17.09 -17.17 -8.16
C ASN A 82 15.65 -16.78 -8.54
N LEU A 83 14.65 -17.23 -7.77
CA LEU A 83 13.25 -16.83 -7.98
C LEU A 83 13.05 -15.33 -7.76
N VAL A 84 13.66 -14.77 -6.70
CA VAL A 84 13.63 -13.33 -6.43
C VAL A 84 14.34 -12.54 -7.53
N GLY A 85 15.49 -13.03 -8.01
CA GLY A 85 16.21 -12.42 -9.13
C GLY A 85 15.38 -12.43 -10.43
N MET A 86 14.71 -13.54 -10.73
CA MET A 86 13.81 -13.63 -11.89
C MET A 86 12.62 -12.67 -11.76
N LEU A 87 12.00 -12.60 -10.58
CA LEU A 87 10.92 -11.65 -10.30
C LEU A 87 11.40 -10.19 -10.48
N PHE A 88 12.62 -9.88 -10.06
CA PHE A 88 13.20 -8.55 -10.24
C PHE A 88 13.33 -8.19 -11.73
N ILE A 89 13.91 -9.08 -12.55
CA ILE A 89 14.05 -8.88 -14.00
C ILE A 89 12.67 -8.67 -14.64
N HIS A 90 11.71 -9.55 -14.36
CA HIS A 90 10.34 -9.45 -14.88
C HIS A 90 9.67 -8.13 -14.48
N SER A 91 9.84 -7.70 -13.23
CA SER A 91 9.27 -6.45 -12.73
C SER A 91 9.86 -5.22 -13.44
N PHE A 92 11.16 -5.27 -13.77
CA PHE A 92 11.86 -4.21 -14.50
C PHE A 92 11.39 -4.13 -15.95
N GLU A 93 11.38 -5.25 -16.67
CA GLU A 93 10.88 -5.33 -18.05
C GLU A 93 9.42 -4.87 -18.14
N ARG A 94 8.59 -5.30 -17.19
CA ARG A 94 7.19 -4.87 -17.10
C ARG A 94 7.07 -3.36 -16.87
N THR A 95 7.90 -2.78 -16.00
CA THR A 95 7.91 -1.34 -15.76
C THR A 95 8.27 -0.57 -17.03
N GLN A 96 9.26 -1.04 -17.80
CA GLN A 96 9.64 -0.44 -19.07
C GLN A 96 8.49 -0.50 -20.09
N ASN A 97 7.82 -1.65 -20.19
CA ASN A 97 6.68 -1.83 -21.08
C ASN A 97 5.50 -0.93 -20.70
N ILE A 98 5.23 -0.76 -19.39
CA ILE A 98 4.21 0.17 -18.89
C ILE A 98 4.58 1.61 -19.24
N TYR A 99 5.83 2.01 -19.01
CA TYR A 99 6.32 3.34 -19.35
C TYR A 99 6.17 3.63 -20.85
N ASN A 100 6.65 2.73 -21.71
CA ASN A 100 6.52 2.86 -23.16
C ASN A 100 5.05 2.96 -23.58
N SER A 101 4.17 2.15 -22.98
CA SER A 101 2.72 2.21 -23.23
C SER A 101 2.09 3.54 -22.80
N MET A 102 2.57 4.12 -21.71
CA MET A 102 2.12 5.45 -21.26
C MET A 102 2.57 6.54 -22.22
N VAL A 103 3.84 6.51 -22.66
CA VAL A 103 4.38 7.48 -23.62
C VAL A 103 3.61 7.42 -24.94
N SER A 104 3.32 6.23 -25.47
CA SER A 104 2.51 6.06 -26.68
C SER A 104 1.08 6.60 -26.56
N ARG A 105 0.54 6.71 -25.34
CA ARG A 105 -0.78 7.31 -25.05
C ARG A 105 -0.72 8.81 -24.77
N GLY A 106 0.44 9.45 -24.94
CA GLY A 106 0.63 10.88 -24.70
C GLY A 106 0.91 11.25 -23.24
N TYR A 107 1.59 10.38 -22.49
CA TYR A 107 1.98 10.69 -21.10
C TYR A 107 2.99 11.85 -21.04
N THR A 108 2.59 12.95 -20.40
CA THR A 108 3.37 14.19 -20.24
C THR A 108 4.08 14.32 -18.89
N GLY A 109 4.20 13.22 -18.13
CA GLY A 109 4.76 13.23 -16.77
C GLY A 109 3.73 13.42 -15.65
N TYR A 110 2.45 13.58 -16.01
CA TYR A 110 1.35 13.77 -15.07
C TYR A 110 0.22 12.78 -15.36
N LEU A 111 -0.06 11.90 -14.40
CA LEU A 111 -1.30 11.11 -14.40
C LEU A 111 -2.46 12.00 -13.94
N LYS A 112 -3.42 12.25 -14.84
CA LYS A 112 -4.71 12.84 -14.47
C LYS A 112 -5.57 11.79 -13.80
N THR A 113 -5.77 11.90 -12.49
CA THR A 113 -6.73 11.09 -11.74
C THR A 113 -8.14 11.62 -12.04
N LEU A 114 -8.97 10.84 -12.74
CA LEU A 114 -10.30 11.24 -13.24
C LEU A 114 -11.42 11.20 -12.18
N ASP A 115 -11.10 11.15 -10.90
CA ASP A 115 -12.08 10.75 -9.89
C ASP A 115 -12.32 11.85 -8.85
N GLU A 116 -13.46 12.52 -8.98
CA GLU A 116 -13.88 13.66 -8.16
C GLU A 116 -14.12 13.24 -6.69
N PHE A 117 -13.32 13.80 -5.78
CA PHE A 117 -13.57 13.64 -4.35
C PHE A 117 -14.78 14.49 -3.92
N ARG A 118 -15.95 13.86 -3.83
CA ARG A 118 -17.16 14.47 -3.25
C ARG A 118 -17.20 14.22 -1.74
N VAL A 119 -17.09 15.29 -0.96
CA VAL A 119 -17.27 15.26 0.49
C VAL A 119 -18.77 15.07 0.76
N CYS A 120 -19.15 13.96 1.39
CA CYS A 120 -20.53 13.73 1.79
C CYS A 120 -20.72 14.14 3.25
N GLY A 121 -21.91 14.61 3.65
CA GLY A 121 -22.19 14.98 5.05
C GLY A 121 -21.96 13.83 6.05
N LYS A 122 -22.01 12.57 5.60
CA LYS A 122 -21.67 11.38 6.40
C LYS A 122 -20.18 11.30 6.75
N ASP A 123 -19.30 11.94 5.97
CA ASP A 123 -17.86 12.01 6.28
C ASP A 123 -17.60 12.94 7.48
N PHE A 124 -18.41 13.99 7.63
CA PHE A 124 -18.32 14.90 8.76
C PHE A 124 -18.75 14.23 10.07
N LEU A 125 -19.81 13.42 10.03
CA LEU A 125 -20.27 12.66 11.19
C LEU A 125 -19.24 11.60 11.62
N LYS A 126 -18.61 10.91 10.66
CA LYS A 126 -17.51 9.98 10.93
C LYS A 126 -16.28 10.67 11.51
N ALA A 127 -15.88 11.81 10.94
CA ALA A 127 -14.77 12.61 11.45
C ALA A 127 -15.05 13.07 12.90
N PHE A 128 -16.25 13.55 13.18
CA PHE A 128 -16.66 13.95 14.52
C PHE A 128 -16.60 12.78 15.51
N SER A 129 -17.14 11.61 15.15
CA SER A 129 -17.06 10.43 16.02
C SER A 129 -15.63 10.00 16.34
N ILE A 130 -14.70 10.07 15.37
CA ILE A 130 -13.30 9.70 15.55
C ILE A 130 -12.60 10.69 16.48
N VAL A 131 -12.83 11.99 16.29
CA VAL A 131 -12.24 13.05 17.15
C VAL A 131 -12.75 12.91 18.59
N VAL A 132 -14.04 12.63 18.78
CA VAL A 132 -14.62 12.41 20.11
C VAL A 132 -14.01 11.18 20.79
N ILE A 133 -13.89 10.06 20.07
CA ILE A 133 -13.25 8.84 20.60
C ILE A 133 -11.78 9.09 20.97
N ALA A 134 -11.04 9.81 20.12
CA ALA A 134 -9.65 10.20 20.39
C ALA A 134 -9.54 11.07 21.64
N LEU A 135 -10.42 12.06 21.79
CA LEU A 135 -10.42 12.97 22.94
C LEU A 135 -10.70 12.20 24.24
N ILE A 136 -11.69 11.31 24.24
CA ILE A 136 -12.06 10.47 25.39
C ILE A 136 -10.89 9.58 25.80
N LEU A 137 -10.25 8.89 24.85
CA LEU A 137 -9.10 8.01 25.13
C LEU A 137 -7.89 8.79 25.68
N THR A 138 -7.64 10.00 25.15
CA THR A 138 -6.51 10.83 25.59
C THR A 138 -6.74 11.39 27.00
N ILE A 139 -7.98 11.76 27.33
CA ILE A 139 -8.36 12.25 28.66
C ILE A 139 -8.33 11.11 29.68
N ALA A 140 -8.88 9.95 29.34
CA ALA A 140 -8.82 8.76 30.20
C ALA A 140 -7.37 8.34 30.50
N GLY A 141 -6.47 8.40 29.51
CA GLY A 141 -5.04 8.13 29.70
C GLY A 141 -4.24 9.22 30.39
N ARG A 142 -4.84 10.39 30.68
CA ARG A 142 -4.24 11.49 31.46
C ARG A 142 -4.73 11.51 32.91
N ILE A 143 -5.91 10.96 33.19
CA ILE A 143 -6.54 10.89 34.51
C ILE A 143 -6.08 9.65 35.31
N LEU A 144 -5.74 8.55 34.62
CA LEU A 144 -5.14 7.32 35.17
C LEU A 144 -3.60 7.36 35.15
#